data_AF-A0A800L718-F1
#
_entry.id   AF-A0A800L718-F1
#
_cell.length_a   1.000
_cell.length_b   1.000
_cell.length_c   1.000
_cell.angle_alpha   90.00
_cell.angle_beta   90.00
_cell.angle_gamma   90.00
#
_symmetry.space_group_name_H-M   'P 1'
#
loop_
_entity.id
_entity.type
_entity.pdbx_description
1 polymer ?
#
loop_
_entity_poly.entity_id
_entity_poly.type
_entity_poly.pdbx_seq_one_letter_code
_entity_poly.pdbx_strand_id
1 'polypeptide(L)'
;FNPEEVNIVDLDTLTTQSNFITIHVPLTDGTRDLFDYDRLSSMKKTARIINVARGGIINETDLAKALTEGKIGGAAIDVFTTEPIET
;
A
#
# COMPACT_ATOMS: atom_id res chain seq x y z
N PHE A 1 5.91 -8.36 -20.36
CA PHE A 1 5.82 -9.24 -19.17
C PHE A 1 5.86 -10.67 -19.66
N ASN A 2 6.73 -11.51 -19.09
CA ASN A 2 6.71 -12.95 -19.37
C ASN A 2 5.54 -13.57 -18.56
N PRO A 3 4.49 -14.12 -19.21
CA PRO A 3 3.34 -14.68 -18.51
C PRO A 3 3.67 -15.86 -17.58
N GLU A 4 4.80 -16.53 -17.81
CA GLU A 4 5.26 -17.64 -16.95
C GLU A 4 5.94 -17.15 -15.67
N GLU A 5 6.37 -15.88 -15.62
CA GLU A 5 7.04 -15.28 -14.46
C GLU A 5 6.15 -14.26 -13.74
N VAL A 6 5.25 -13.60 -14.46
CA VAL A 6 4.40 -12.52 -13.94
C VAL A 6 2.95 -12.77 -14.32
N ASN A 7 2.11 -12.94 -13.30
CA ASN A 7 0.67 -13.00 -13.46
C ASN A 7 0.05 -11.60 -13.24
N ILE A 8 -0.64 -11.07 -14.26
CA ILE A 8 -1.37 -9.81 -14.14
C ILE A 8 -2.75 -10.13 -13.55
N VAL A 9 -3.03 -9.53 -12.40
CA VAL A 9 -4.29 -9.69 -11.68
C VAL A 9 -4.90 -8.33 -11.39
N ASP A 10 -6.20 -8.32 -11.06
CA ASP A 10 -6.86 -7.13 -10.54
C ASP A 10 -6.33 -6.76 -9.15
N LEU A 11 -6.64 -5.53 -8.72
CA LEU A 11 -6.12 -4.98 -7.47
C LEU A 11 -6.62 -5.71 -6.23
N ASP A 12 -7.83 -6.26 -6.23
CA ASP A 12 -8.41 -6.94 -5.06
C ASP A 12 -7.76 -8.31 -4.88
N THR A 13 -7.54 -9.04 -5.99
CA THR A 13 -6.73 -10.25 -6.00
C THR A 13 -5.31 -9.97 -5.53
N LEU A 14 -4.67 -8.91 -6.03
CA LEU A 14 -3.34 -8.50 -5.58
C LEU A 14 -3.32 -8.20 -4.07
N THR A 15 -4.31 -7.47 -3.57
CA THR A 15 -4.37 -7.02 -2.17
C THR A 15 -4.52 -8.20 -1.21
N THR A 16 -5.46 -9.11 -1.50
CA THR A 16 -5.83 -10.21 -0.58
C THR A 16 -4.83 -11.38 -0.60
N GLN A 17 -4.13 -11.59 -1.73
CA GLN A 17 -3.24 -12.75 -1.90
C GLN A 17 -1.77 -12.44 -1.59
N SER A 18 -1.35 -11.17 -1.63
CA SER A 18 0.06 -10.80 -1.47
C SER A 18 0.54 -10.87 -0.02
N ASN A 19 1.77 -11.38 0.17
CA ASN A 19 2.49 -11.23 1.44
C ASN A 19 3.28 -9.92 1.50
N PHE A 20 3.70 -9.42 0.34
CA PHE A 20 4.39 -8.15 0.19
C PHE A 20 3.78 -7.42 -0.99
N ILE A 21 3.44 -6.14 -0.80
CA ILE A 21 2.96 -5.25 -1.85
C ILE A 21 3.94 -4.10 -1.93
N THR A 22 4.49 -3.85 -3.12
CA THR A 22 5.34 -2.69 -3.41
C THR A 22 4.66 -1.82 -4.45
N ILE A 23 4.59 -0.52 -4.19
CA ILE A 23 3.84 0.43 -5.02
C ILE A 23 4.81 1.16 -5.95
N HIS A 24 4.54 1.07 -7.25
CA HIS A 24 5.32 1.70 -8.32
C HIS A 24 4.41 2.38 -9.36
N VAL A 25 3.49 3.23 -8.89
CA VAL A 25 2.54 3.96 -9.74
C VAL A 25 2.64 5.46 -9.48
N PRO A 26 2.33 6.33 -10.46
CA PRO A 26 2.23 7.76 -10.22
C PRO A 26 1.03 8.06 -9.30
N LEU A 27 1.10 9.20 -8.59
CA LEU A 27 -0.06 9.77 -7.92
C LEU A 27 -0.95 10.49 -8.94
N THR A 28 -2.22 10.11 -8.97
CA THR A 28 -3.30 10.63 -9.82
C THR A 28 -4.60 10.60 -9.00
N ASP A 29 -5.69 11.16 -9.51
CA ASP A 29 -6.99 11.06 -8.82
C ASP A 29 -7.46 9.61 -8.65
N GLY A 30 -7.09 8.73 -9.59
CA GLY A 30 -7.43 7.29 -9.51
C GLY A 30 -6.51 6.45 -8.63
N THR A 31 -5.36 7.00 -8.22
CA THR A 31 -4.39 6.32 -7.32
C THR A 31 -4.24 7.02 -5.98
N ARG A 32 -4.97 8.11 -5.75
CA ARG A 32 -5.07 8.77 -4.45
C ARG A 32 -5.82 7.87 -3.48
N ASP A 33 -5.22 7.66 -2.32
CA ASP A 33 -5.75 6.79 -1.26
C ASP A 33 -6.12 5.40 -1.77
N LEU A 34 -5.37 4.91 -2.77
CA LEU A 34 -5.57 3.58 -3.36
C LEU A 34 -5.58 2.48 -2.30
N PHE A 35 -4.76 2.66 -1.26
CA PHE A 35 -4.78 1.85 -0.04
C PHE A 35 -5.30 2.69 1.13
N ASP A 36 -6.62 2.62 1.33
CA ASP A 36 -7.35 3.11 2.49
C ASP A 36 -7.45 2.03 3.59
N TYR A 37 -8.11 2.35 4.70
CA TYR A 37 -8.25 1.43 5.84
C TYR A 37 -8.91 0.10 5.47
N ASP A 38 -9.93 0.12 4.60
CA ASP A 38 -10.67 -1.08 4.23
C ASP A 38 -9.81 -2.00 3.35
N ARG A 39 -9.09 -1.43 2.38
CA ARG A 39 -8.16 -2.19 1.54
C ARG A 39 -7.01 -2.75 2.37
N LEU A 40 -6.41 -1.95 3.25
CA LEU A 40 -5.36 -2.40 4.16
C LEU A 40 -5.85 -3.53 5.08
N SER A 41 -7.10 -3.44 5.55
CA SER A 41 -7.73 -4.48 6.40
C SER A 41 -8.04 -5.77 5.65
N SER A 42 -8.14 -5.73 4.31
CA SER A 42 -8.34 -6.92 3.47
C SER A 42 -7.04 -7.68 3.15
N MET A 43 -5.88 -7.07 3.42
CA MET A 43 -4.60 -7.74 3.28
C MET A 43 -4.44 -8.89 4.30
N LYS A 44 -3.47 -9.77 4.06
CA LYS A 44 -3.10 -10.78 5.08
C LYS A 44 -2.57 -10.07 6.32
N LYS A 45 -2.89 -10.60 7.51
CA LYS A 45 -2.40 -10.07 8.79
C LYS A 45 -0.87 -9.99 8.88
N THR A 46 -0.17 -10.88 8.18
CA THR A 46 1.30 -10.92 8.10
C THR A 46 1.86 -10.09 6.95
N ALA A 47 1.01 -9.54 6.08
CA ALA A 47 1.46 -8.83 4.89
C ALA A 47 2.14 -7.52 5.22
N ARG A 48 3.03 -7.08 4.34
CA ARG A 48 3.73 -5.80 4.43
C ARG A 48 3.51 -4.97 3.17
N ILE A 49 3.36 -3.67 3.35
CA ILE A 49 3.20 -2.72 2.25
C ILE A 49 4.39 -1.76 2.18
N ILE A 50 4.90 -1.52 0.97
CA ILE A 50 6.07 -0.69 0.72
C ILE A 50 5.67 0.42 -0.26
N ASN A 51 5.94 1.67 0.09
CA ASN A 51 5.74 2.81 -0.80
C ASN A 51 7.03 3.63 -0.95
N VAL A 52 7.59 3.55 -2.15
CA VAL A 52 8.74 4.35 -2.63
C VAL A 52 8.35 5.20 -3.84
N ALA A 53 7.04 5.34 -4.11
CA ALA A 53 6.54 6.04 -5.29
C ALA A 53 6.21 7.51 -4.96
N ARG A 54 5.03 7.78 -4.41
CA ARG A 54 4.58 9.10 -3.96
C ARG A 54 3.73 8.98 -2.71
N GLY A 55 3.80 10.00 -1.84
CA GLY A 55 2.86 10.16 -0.74
C GLY A 55 1.42 10.28 -1.25
N GLY A 56 0.45 9.93 -0.41
CA GLY A 56 -0.98 9.99 -0.74
C GLY A 56 -1.50 8.86 -1.64
N ILE A 57 -0.67 7.88 -2.02
CA ILE A 57 -1.17 6.63 -2.63
C ILE A 57 -1.69 5.68 -1.54
N ILE A 58 -1.03 5.67 -0.39
CA ILE A 58 -1.54 5.05 0.83
C ILE A 58 -2.07 6.19 1.68
N ASN A 59 -3.29 6.05 2.21
CA ASN A 59 -3.80 7.02 3.18
C ASN A 59 -3.01 6.87 4.49
N GLU A 60 -2.29 7.91 4.88
CA GLU A 60 -1.34 7.85 6.00
C GLU A 60 -2.02 7.65 7.36
N THR A 61 -3.20 8.25 7.54
CA THR A 61 -3.99 8.11 8.79
C THR A 61 -4.52 6.69 8.92
N ASP A 62 -5.04 6.14 7.82
CA ASP A 62 -5.54 4.78 7.77
C ASP A 62 -4.42 3.75 7.91
N LEU A 63 -3.25 4.01 7.33
CA LEU A 63 -2.05 3.18 7.50
C LEU A 63 -1.64 3.13 8.96
N ALA A 64 -1.54 4.28 9.64
CA ALA A 64 -1.22 4.34 11.05
C ALA A 64 -2.22 3.53 11.88
N LYS A 65 -3.53 3.71 11.63
CA LYS A 65 -4.59 2.96 12.31
C LYS A 65 -4.50 1.45 12.06
N ALA A 66 -4.34 1.03 10.81
CA ALA A 66 -4.24 -0.38 10.43
C ALA A 66 -3.03 -1.06 11.08
N LEU A 67 -1.90 -0.35 11.20
CA LEU A 67 -0.71 -0.83 11.91
C LEU A 67 -0.95 -0.92 13.42
N THR A 68 -1.52 0.11 14.04
CA THR A 68 -1.84 0.12 15.48
C THR A 68 -2.80 -0.99 15.86
N GLU A 69 -3.79 -1.29 15.02
CA GLU A 69 -4.76 -2.37 15.24
C GLU A 69 -4.23 -3.75 14.81
N GLY A 70 -3.02 -3.83 14.26
CA GLY A 70 -2.41 -5.08 13.80
C GLY A 70 -3.17 -5.75 12.66
N LYS A 71 -3.77 -4.96 11.76
CA LYS A 71 -4.42 -5.45 10.53
C LYS A 71 -3.41 -5.96 9.52
N ILE A 72 -2.22 -5.37 9.49
CA ILE A 72 -1.08 -5.77 8.65
C ILE A 72 0.18 -5.93 9.48
N GLY A 73 1.16 -6.64 8.94
CA GLY A 73 2.40 -7.01 9.62
C GLY A 73 3.47 -5.93 9.62
N GLY A 74 3.29 -4.85 8.85
CA GLY A 74 4.21 -3.71 8.82
C GLY A 74 4.13 -2.90 7.54
N ALA A 75 4.80 -1.75 7.54
CA ALA A 75 4.96 -0.91 6.37
C ALA A 75 6.38 -0.34 6.28
N ALA A 76 6.84 -0.08 5.05
CA ALA A 76 8.08 0.66 4.78
C ALA A 76 7.78 1.82 3.85
N ILE A 77 8.02 3.05 4.31
CA ILE A 77 7.57 4.29 3.66
C ILE A 77 8.78 5.20 3.47
N ASP A 78 9.02 5.64 2.24
CA ASP A 78 10.07 6.59 1.86
C ASP A 78 9.49 7.96 1.46
N VAL A 79 8.18 8.05 1.30
CA VAL A 79 7.47 9.20 0.72
C VAL A 79 6.24 9.58 1.54
N PHE A 80 5.99 10.88 1.69
CA PHE A 80 4.89 11.44 2.47
C PHE A 80 4.04 12.44 1.67
N THR A 81 2.78 12.67 2.09
CA THR A 81 1.87 13.63 1.46
C THR A 81 2.39 15.06 1.54
N THR A 82 3.06 15.38 2.64
CA THR A 82 3.75 16.65 2.85
C THR A 82 5.23 16.36 3.08
N GLU A 83 6.07 16.97 2.25
CA GLU A 83 7.53 16.86 2.35
C GLU A 83 8.18 18.25 2.29
N PRO A 84 9.20 18.53 3.13
CA PRO A 84 9.77 17.65 4.16
C PRO A 84 8.81 17.44 5.34
N ILE A 85 9.07 16.39 6.13
CA ILE A 85 8.32 16.12 7.35
C ILE A 85 8.61 17.24 8.35
N GLU A 86 7.58 17.75 9.01
CA GLU A 86 7.75 18.69 10.12
C GLU A 86 8.44 17.98 11.30
N THR A 87 9.48 18.62 11.84
CA THR A 87 10.30 18.12 12.97
C THR A 87 9.80 18.63 14.31
#